data_AF-A0A2G6Q5P6-F1
#
_entry.id   AF-A0A2G6Q5P6-F1
#
_cell.length_a   1.000
_cell.length_b   1.000
_cell.length_c   1.000
_cell.angle_alpha   90.00
_cell.angle_beta   90.00
_cell.angle_gamma   90.00
#
_symmetry.space_group_name_H-M   'P 1'
#
loop_
_entity.id
_entity.type
_entity.pdbx_description
1 polymer ?
#
loop_
_entity_poly.entity_id
_entity_poly.type
_entity_poly.pdbx_seq_one_letter_code
_entity_poly.pdbx_strand_id
1 'polypeptide(L)'
;MSELYYWYEGQKIPLHLSMTKRAVKFDSPPSPSESRREISNTIEAFSPDSNVVDLANGIFLFNVVSQENERVTSSSASAPQGAKPLMVFEAEDKTPMILTEEFIAQFRPEITRKKIDKFNEKNNVVIVAENEWEPNSFVLAVVNGKEGDALEMANKYQQNEIIVVHAHPNFIRLLKPSFVPNDSLFPKQWALRNTGQGGGIAGQDIHATDAWDITKGSSNVIISIIDEGVDYSHEDFNCSGKLVTGYDAVRRIDDPTPNRPDAHGTACAGIAAACGNNGRGVSGVAPGCKIMGVRIGYGAVVNGEDIWITTDSQTADGITKAVNRGADILSNSWGGGPPSTIITSAIRRAKTVGRGGKGCVVCFAAGNDNRAVSYPGTLNEVITVAACNEYGERKSPTSRDGETWWGSNFGPEVDVCAPGVHIVTTDIMGNGGYNPSSNYVATFNGTSAATPHVAGVAALILSVNPSLTAQQVEGILRQSTDDLGQVGRDDFTGFGRINARKAAEIAQRILPVPESSILT
;
A
#
# COMPACT_ATOMS: atom_id res chain seq x y z
N MET A 1 1.22 29.63 -14.91
CA MET A 1 0.87 29.89 -13.50
C MET A 1 2.15 29.86 -12.71
N SER A 2 2.37 30.81 -11.80
CA SER A 2 3.47 30.72 -10.83
C SER A 2 3.32 29.45 -10.01
N GLU A 3 4.44 28.77 -9.75
CA GLU A 3 4.46 27.60 -8.87
C GLU A 3 4.00 28.02 -7.46
N LEU A 4 3.01 27.32 -6.91
CA LEU A 4 2.57 27.51 -5.52
C LEU A 4 3.49 26.69 -4.61
N TYR A 5 4.06 27.32 -3.59
CA TYR A 5 4.98 26.67 -2.67
C TYR A 5 4.96 27.37 -1.32
N TYR A 6 5.45 26.69 -0.29
CA TYR A 6 5.85 27.29 0.98
C TYR A 6 7.29 26.89 1.33
N TRP A 7 7.89 27.54 2.32
CA TRP A 7 9.24 27.19 2.77
C TRP A 7 9.22 26.26 3.98
N TYR A 8 10.15 25.30 3.97
CA TYR A 8 10.44 24.43 5.11
C TYR A 8 11.94 24.16 5.14
N GLU A 9 12.61 24.46 6.25
CA GLU A 9 14.05 24.25 6.45
C GLU A 9 14.94 24.74 5.28
N GLY A 10 14.60 25.91 4.71
CA GLY A 10 15.34 26.50 3.60
C GLY A 10 15.07 25.87 2.23
N GLN A 11 14.13 24.93 2.14
CA GLN A 11 13.67 24.33 0.89
C GLN A 11 12.27 24.81 0.52
N LYS A 12 11.99 24.91 -0.78
CA LYS A 12 10.65 25.17 -1.29
C LYS A 12 9.90 23.85 -1.41
N ILE A 13 8.76 23.78 -0.74
CA ILE A 13 7.85 22.64 -0.82
C ILE A 13 6.72 22.99 -1.79
N PRO A 14 6.60 22.27 -2.93
CA PRO A 14 5.56 22.54 -3.90
C PRO A 14 4.17 22.21 -3.34
N LEU A 15 3.17 22.97 -3.77
CA LEU A 15 1.77 22.80 -3.41
C LEU A 15 0.93 22.54 -4.66
N HIS A 16 0.13 21.47 -4.61
CA HIS A 16 -0.77 21.10 -5.69
C HIS A 16 -2.21 21.32 -5.26
N LEU A 17 -2.96 22.13 -6.01
CA LEU A 17 -4.38 22.33 -5.73
C LEU A 17 -5.13 21.00 -5.89
N SER A 18 -5.98 20.68 -4.92
CA SER A 18 -6.85 19.51 -5.00
C SER A 18 -7.81 19.67 -6.16
N MET A 19 -7.92 18.64 -7.00
CA MET A 19 -8.88 18.62 -8.11
C MET A 19 -10.25 18.09 -7.68
N THR A 20 -10.31 17.43 -6.52
CA THR A 20 -11.49 16.68 -6.05
C THR A 20 -12.14 17.31 -4.83
N LYS A 21 -11.48 18.26 -4.15
CA LYS A 21 -11.99 18.88 -2.93
C LYS A 21 -12.01 20.40 -3.01
N ARG A 22 -13.01 21.00 -2.37
CA ARG A 22 -13.17 22.46 -2.21
C ARG A 22 -13.58 22.75 -0.77
N ALA A 23 -13.22 23.92 -0.27
CA ALA A 23 -13.61 24.39 1.05
C ALA A 23 -14.11 25.83 0.99
N VAL A 24 -15.03 26.18 1.89
CA VAL A 24 -15.51 27.55 2.09
C VAL A 24 -15.57 27.86 3.58
N LYS A 25 -15.42 29.14 3.94
CA LYS A 25 -15.58 29.65 5.31
C LYS A 25 -16.72 30.66 5.38
N PHE A 26 -17.61 30.49 6.33
CA PHE A 26 -18.67 31.45 6.66
C PHE A 26 -18.26 32.29 7.87
N ASP A 27 -18.41 33.62 7.77
CA ASP A 27 -18.21 34.53 8.92
C ASP A 27 -19.35 34.37 9.96
N SER A 28 -20.51 33.86 9.54
CA SER A 28 -21.63 33.47 10.41
C SER A 28 -22.24 32.18 9.85
N PRO A 29 -21.94 31.00 10.43
CA PRO A 29 -22.38 29.74 9.87
C PRO A 29 -23.91 29.62 9.94
N PRO A 30 -24.58 29.09 8.89
CA PRO A 30 -26.00 28.78 8.95
C PRO A 30 -26.26 27.68 10.00
N SER A 31 -27.51 27.48 10.44
CA SER A 31 -27.82 26.37 11.34
C SER A 31 -27.44 25.02 10.69
N PRO A 32 -27.07 23.97 11.43
CA PRO A 32 -26.62 22.70 10.83
C PRO A 32 -27.62 22.07 9.85
N SER A 33 -28.92 22.31 10.04
CA SER A 33 -30.02 21.84 9.17
C SER A 33 -30.25 22.72 7.93
N GLU A 34 -30.00 24.03 8.01
CA GLU A 34 -30.15 24.96 6.88
C GLU A 34 -28.89 24.97 5.99
N SER A 35 -27.72 24.80 6.60
CA SER A 35 -26.39 24.82 5.95
C SER A 35 -26.30 23.85 4.78
N ARG A 36 -26.69 22.59 4.95
CA ARG A 36 -26.53 21.59 3.87
C ARG A 36 -27.32 21.97 2.63
N ARG A 37 -28.56 22.41 2.80
CA ARG A 37 -29.46 22.72 1.67
C ARG A 37 -29.11 24.06 1.02
N GLU A 38 -28.81 25.11 1.80
CA GLU A 38 -28.41 26.41 1.24
C GLU A 38 -27.03 26.35 0.58
N ILE A 39 -26.06 25.67 1.19
CA ILE A 39 -24.72 25.52 0.60
C ILE A 39 -24.78 24.69 -0.69
N SER A 40 -25.53 23.57 -0.72
CA SER A 40 -25.72 22.78 -1.93
C SER A 40 -26.48 23.54 -3.03
N ASN A 41 -27.42 24.43 -2.69
CA ASN A 41 -28.19 25.19 -3.67
C ASN A 41 -27.49 26.45 -4.20
N THR A 42 -26.58 27.04 -3.43
CA THR A 42 -25.96 28.33 -3.78
C THR A 42 -24.72 28.19 -4.67
N ILE A 43 -24.17 26.97 -4.80
CA ILE A 43 -23.04 26.72 -5.69
C ILE A 43 -23.50 25.78 -6.80
N GLU A 44 -23.81 26.35 -7.98
CA GLU A 44 -24.30 25.67 -9.20
C GLU A 44 -23.39 24.53 -9.76
N ALA A 45 -22.31 24.17 -9.06
CA ALA A 45 -21.29 23.22 -9.48
C ALA A 45 -21.28 21.89 -8.69
N PHE A 46 -22.26 21.61 -7.82
CA PHE A 46 -22.20 20.44 -6.93
C PHE A 46 -23.41 19.51 -7.03
N SER A 47 -23.12 18.20 -7.01
CA SER A 47 -24.15 17.15 -6.94
C SER A 47 -24.84 17.17 -5.56
N PRO A 48 -26.19 17.00 -5.50
CA PRO A 48 -26.94 16.82 -4.25
C PRO A 48 -26.41 15.68 -3.35
N ASP A 49 -25.65 14.74 -3.93
CA ASP A 49 -25.06 13.59 -3.23
C ASP A 49 -23.63 13.85 -2.70
N SER A 50 -23.11 15.07 -2.82
CA SER A 50 -21.78 15.42 -2.29
C SER A 50 -21.81 15.55 -0.76
N ASN A 51 -21.05 14.69 -0.07
CA ASN A 51 -20.92 14.75 1.39
C ASN A 51 -20.31 16.08 1.83
N VAL A 52 -21.13 16.96 2.42
CA VAL A 52 -20.69 18.18 3.10
C VAL A 52 -20.15 17.83 4.49
N VAL A 53 -18.89 18.19 4.77
CA VAL A 53 -18.26 17.99 6.07
C VAL A 53 -18.07 19.35 6.76
N ASP A 54 -18.63 19.50 7.95
CA ASP A 54 -18.37 20.64 8.85
C ASP A 54 -17.08 20.36 9.63
N LEU A 55 -16.08 21.22 9.45
CA LEU A 55 -14.75 21.10 10.06
C LEU A 55 -14.58 21.99 11.30
N ALA A 56 -15.65 22.67 11.75
CA ALA A 56 -15.69 23.72 12.76
C ALA A 56 -15.21 25.10 12.27
N ASN A 57 -15.43 26.14 13.10
CA ASN A 57 -15.12 27.56 12.83
C ASN A 57 -15.73 28.11 11.52
N GLY A 58 -16.89 27.58 11.14
CA GLY A 58 -17.61 27.97 9.93
C GLY A 58 -16.96 27.47 8.64
N ILE A 59 -15.99 26.54 8.71
CA ILE A 59 -15.34 25.95 7.55
C ILE A 59 -16.06 24.66 7.15
N PHE A 60 -16.43 24.59 5.88
CA PHE A 60 -17.09 23.43 5.29
C PHE A 60 -16.27 22.92 4.11
N LEU A 61 -16.18 21.60 3.97
CA LEU A 61 -15.48 20.88 2.92
C LEU A 61 -16.46 20.07 2.07
N PHE A 62 -16.18 20.00 0.76
CA PHE A 62 -17.02 19.34 -0.23
C PHE A 62 -16.17 18.55 -1.23
N ASN A 63 -16.73 17.45 -1.75
CA ASN A 63 -16.18 16.73 -2.89
C ASN A 63 -16.78 17.25 -4.21
N VAL A 64 -15.94 17.38 -5.23
CA VAL A 64 -16.34 17.78 -6.59
C VAL A 64 -16.62 16.52 -7.42
N VAL A 65 -17.80 16.46 -8.05
CA VAL A 65 -18.26 15.31 -8.83
C VAL A 65 -18.40 15.73 -10.31
N SER A 66 -17.28 15.86 -11.04
CA SER A 66 -17.11 15.65 -12.50
C SER A 66 -16.01 16.54 -13.13
N GLN A 67 -15.47 16.05 -14.25
CA GLN A 67 -14.46 16.70 -15.10
C GLN A 67 -15.00 17.83 -15.99
N GLU A 68 -16.31 18.16 -15.95
CA GLU A 68 -16.90 19.15 -16.87
C GLU A 68 -16.68 20.62 -16.46
N ASN A 69 -16.07 20.89 -15.31
CA ASN A 69 -15.82 22.25 -14.83
C ASN A 69 -14.33 22.62 -14.77
N GLU A 70 -13.57 22.27 -15.81
CA GLU A 70 -12.22 22.85 -16.05
C GLU A 70 -12.22 24.39 -16.09
N ARG A 71 -13.39 25.04 -16.26
CA ARG A 71 -13.52 26.50 -16.28
C ARG A 71 -13.59 27.20 -14.91
N VAL A 72 -13.63 26.46 -13.80
CA VAL A 72 -13.54 27.06 -12.45
C VAL A 72 -12.10 26.98 -11.93
N THR A 73 -11.17 27.42 -12.76
CA THR A 73 -9.79 27.74 -12.35
C THR A 73 -9.71 29.25 -12.15
N SER A 74 -10.00 29.70 -10.94
CA SER A 74 -9.72 31.02 -10.37
C SER A 74 -10.74 31.28 -9.27
N SER A 75 -10.46 32.26 -8.43
CA SER A 75 -11.28 32.91 -7.41
C SER A 75 -12.69 33.40 -7.84
N SER A 76 -13.35 32.74 -8.81
CA SER A 76 -14.51 33.25 -9.55
C SER A 76 -15.74 32.33 -9.55
N ALA A 77 -15.72 31.15 -8.92
CA ALA A 77 -16.98 30.54 -8.52
C ALA A 77 -17.62 31.44 -7.45
N SER A 78 -18.82 31.95 -7.72
CA SER A 78 -19.58 32.74 -6.76
C SER A 78 -19.80 31.88 -5.52
N ALA A 79 -18.99 32.11 -4.49
CA ALA A 79 -19.21 31.52 -3.18
C ALA A 79 -20.61 31.92 -2.68
N PRO A 80 -21.25 31.11 -1.84
CA PRO A 80 -22.52 31.47 -1.25
C PRO A 80 -22.49 32.86 -0.62
N GLN A 81 -23.60 33.59 -0.66
CA GLN A 81 -23.66 34.92 -0.06
C GLN A 81 -23.26 34.85 1.41
N GLY A 82 -22.13 35.47 1.78
CA GLY A 82 -21.54 35.39 3.13
C GLY A 82 -20.46 34.33 3.34
N ALA A 83 -20.05 33.61 2.29
CA ALA A 83 -18.97 32.62 2.33
C ALA A 83 -17.73 33.08 1.54
N LYS A 84 -16.55 32.71 2.02
CA LYS A 84 -15.26 32.92 1.35
C LYS A 84 -14.68 31.58 0.90
N PRO A 85 -14.27 31.42 -0.38
CA PRO A 85 -13.63 30.20 -0.83
C PRO A 85 -12.24 30.07 -0.21
N LEU A 86 -11.88 28.86 0.20
CA LEU A 86 -10.54 28.52 0.70
C LEU A 86 -9.83 27.61 -0.32
N MET A 87 -8.52 27.81 -0.47
CA MET A 87 -7.70 26.90 -1.28
C MET A 87 -7.53 25.57 -0.53
N VAL A 88 -7.74 24.48 -1.26
CA VAL A 88 -7.47 23.13 -0.78
C VAL A 88 -6.32 22.58 -1.59
N PHE A 89 -5.24 22.23 -0.92
CA PHE A 89 -4.08 21.56 -1.49
C PHE A 89 -4.16 20.05 -1.18
N GLU A 90 -3.47 19.28 -1.98
CA GLU A 90 -3.27 17.85 -1.78
C GLU A 90 -1.77 17.61 -1.65
N ALA A 91 -1.35 17.10 -0.50
CA ALA A 91 0.04 16.68 -0.30
C ALA A 91 0.36 15.42 -1.12
N GLU A 92 1.64 15.07 -1.22
CA GLU A 92 2.11 13.90 -1.97
C GLU A 92 1.47 12.59 -1.46
N ASP A 93 1.28 12.50 -0.14
CA ASP A 93 0.60 11.40 0.57
C ASP A 93 -0.94 11.45 0.46
N LYS A 94 -1.49 12.35 -0.36
CA LYS A 94 -2.93 12.60 -0.54
C LYS A 94 -3.63 13.23 0.65
N THR A 95 -2.91 13.68 1.68
CA THR A 95 -3.49 14.43 2.78
C THR A 95 -4.04 15.77 2.25
N PRO A 96 -5.35 16.03 2.35
CA PRO A 96 -5.91 17.33 2.02
C PRO A 96 -5.49 18.37 3.05
N MET A 97 -5.04 19.51 2.57
CA MET A 97 -4.59 20.65 3.37
C MET A 97 -5.39 21.88 2.98
N ILE A 98 -6.18 22.43 3.91
CA ILE A 98 -6.97 23.63 3.67
C ILE A 98 -6.15 24.84 4.13
N LEU A 99 -5.95 25.80 3.23
CA LEU A 99 -5.32 27.08 3.57
C LEU A 99 -6.36 27.96 4.27
N THR A 100 -6.09 28.29 5.53
CA THR A 100 -6.86 29.28 6.30
C THR A 100 -6.25 30.67 6.13
N GLU A 101 -6.73 31.65 6.89
CA GLU A 101 -6.09 32.97 6.98
C GLU A 101 -4.87 32.98 7.92
N GLU A 102 -4.52 31.83 8.50
CA GLU A 102 -3.47 31.70 9.49
C GLU A 102 -2.16 31.16 8.92
N PHE A 103 -1.05 31.64 9.47
CA PHE A 103 0.29 31.13 9.25
C PHE A 103 1.10 31.18 10.54
N ILE A 104 2.18 30.43 10.59
CA ILE A 104 3.08 30.38 11.74
C ILE A 104 4.37 31.10 11.37
N ALA A 105 4.89 31.91 12.29
CA ALA A 105 6.20 32.51 12.15
C ALA A 105 6.94 32.54 13.49
N GLN A 106 8.21 32.13 13.45
CA GLN A 106 9.16 32.33 14.53
C GLN A 106 10.08 33.50 14.21
N PHE A 107 10.15 34.46 15.12
CA PHE A 107 11.05 35.60 15.02
C PHE A 107 12.36 35.33 15.73
N ARG A 108 13.45 35.97 15.28
CA ARG A 108 14.75 35.80 15.92
C ARG A 108 14.70 36.21 17.39
N PRO A 109 15.44 35.53 18.29
CA PRO A 109 15.38 35.77 19.74
C PRO A 109 15.61 37.24 20.15
N GLU A 110 16.44 37.97 19.42
CA GLU A 110 16.77 39.38 19.66
C GLU A 110 15.67 40.37 19.24
N ILE A 111 14.65 39.91 18.52
CA ILE A 111 13.54 40.76 18.11
C ILE A 111 12.55 40.86 19.27
N THR A 112 12.40 42.06 19.81
CA THR A 112 11.49 42.31 20.92
C THR A 112 10.04 42.28 20.47
N ARG A 113 9.12 41.96 21.39
CA ARG A 113 7.67 41.95 21.11
C ARG A 113 7.17 43.24 20.47
N LYS A 114 7.62 44.40 20.94
CA LYS A 114 7.28 45.70 20.34
C LYS A 114 7.70 45.83 18.87
N LYS A 115 8.83 45.23 18.47
CA LYS A 115 9.27 45.22 17.06
C LYS A 115 8.43 44.24 16.24
N ILE A 116 8.08 43.09 16.82
CA ILE A 116 7.19 42.10 16.20
C ILE A 116 5.81 42.73 15.95
N ASP A 117 5.19 43.34 16.95
CA ASP A 117 3.88 43.99 16.83
C ASP A 117 3.89 45.05 15.73
N LYS A 118 4.94 45.89 15.67
CA LYS A 118 5.09 46.91 14.62
C LYS A 118 5.29 46.30 13.23
N PHE A 119 6.00 45.19 13.14
CA PHE A 119 6.18 44.47 11.88
C PHE A 119 4.86 43.86 11.41
N ASN A 120 4.11 43.24 12.32
CA ASN A 120 2.81 42.64 12.03
C ASN A 120 1.78 43.71 11.63
N GLU A 121 1.68 44.82 12.36
CA GLU A 121 0.82 45.95 12.05
C GLU A 121 1.08 46.51 10.64
N LYS A 122 2.36 46.66 10.27
CA LYS A 122 2.75 47.12 8.93
C LYS A 122 2.27 46.19 7.81
N ASN A 123 2.08 44.90 8.09
CA ASN A 123 1.66 43.89 7.12
C ASN A 123 0.17 43.52 7.28
N ASN A 124 -0.60 44.24 8.11
CA ASN A 124 -2.00 43.90 8.44
C ASN A 124 -2.16 42.47 8.99
N VAL A 125 -1.21 42.05 9.81
CA VAL A 125 -1.20 40.75 10.48
C VAL A 125 -1.47 40.93 11.96
N VAL A 126 -2.28 40.04 12.54
CA VAL A 126 -2.53 40.00 13.99
C VAL A 126 -2.02 38.70 14.59
N ILE A 127 -1.72 38.74 15.88
CA ILE A 127 -1.31 37.57 16.65
C ILE A 127 -2.56 36.88 17.16
N VAL A 128 -2.73 35.61 16.80
CA VAL A 128 -3.85 34.75 17.24
C VAL A 128 -3.47 34.02 18.52
N ALA A 129 -2.28 33.43 18.54
CA ALA A 129 -1.77 32.68 19.68
C ALA A 129 -0.25 32.75 19.76
N GLU A 130 0.29 32.58 20.96
CA GLU A 130 1.73 32.41 21.20
C GLU A 130 2.02 30.93 21.40
N ASN A 131 3.17 30.46 20.91
CA ASN A 131 3.61 29.09 21.11
C ASN A 131 4.29 28.95 22.49
N GLU A 132 3.73 28.12 23.36
CA GLU A 132 4.21 27.97 24.75
C GLU A 132 5.59 27.31 24.86
N TRP A 133 5.98 26.50 23.88
CA TRP A 133 7.21 25.70 23.94
C TRP A 133 8.34 26.26 23.05
N GLU A 134 8.01 27.23 22.20
CA GLU A 134 8.95 27.84 21.27
C GLU A 134 8.96 29.37 21.42
N PRO A 135 10.01 29.94 22.03
CA PRO A 135 10.11 31.38 22.22
C PRO A 135 10.00 32.16 20.90
N ASN A 136 9.32 33.31 20.93
CA ASN A 136 9.09 34.18 19.77
C ASN A 136 8.41 33.49 18.57
N SER A 137 7.69 32.40 18.79
CA SER A 137 6.88 31.72 17.77
C SER A 137 5.39 32.00 17.99
N PHE A 138 4.69 32.35 16.92
CA PHE A 138 3.30 32.81 16.97
C PHE A 138 2.47 32.19 15.85
N VAL A 139 1.21 31.91 16.17
CA VAL A 139 0.15 31.78 15.17
C VAL A 139 -0.33 33.18 14.82
N LEU A 140 -0.23 33.52 13.54
CA LEU A 140 -0.53 34.82 12.97
C LEU A 140 -1.68 34.70 11.99
N ALA A 141 -2.54 35.72 11.90
CA ALA A 141 -3.64 35.77 10.93
C ALA A 141 -3.57 37.04 10.08
N VAL A 142 -3.84 36.90 8.78
CA VAL A 142 -3.97 38.02 7.85
C VAL A 142 -5.33 38.69 8.03
N VAL A 143 -5.34 40.00 8.30
CA VAL A 143 -6.58 40.79 8.45
C VAL A 143 -6.86 41.55 7.16
N ASN A 144 -8.01 41.27 6.53
CA ASN A 144 -8.47 41.90 5.28
C ASN A 144 -7.44 41.81 4.14
N GLY A 145 -7.44 40.69 3.40
CA GLY A 145 -6.47 40.26 2.37
C GLY A 145 -6.23 41.19 1.15
N LYS A 146 -5.99 42.48 1.38
CA LYS A 146 -5.53 43.44 0.37
C LYS A 146 -4.05 43.25 0.02
N GLU A 147 -3.27 42.62 0.90
CA GLU A 147 -1.82 42.38 0.71
C GLU A 147 -1.46 40.93 0.33
N GLY A 148 -2.46 40.06 0.15
CA GLY A 148 -2.26 38.64 -0.16
C GLY A 148 -2.93 37.71 0.86
N ASP A 149 -2.93 36.42 0.57
CA ASP A 149 -3.42 35.38 1.48
C ASP A 149 -2.33 34.92 2.48
N ALA A 150 -2.67 33.96 3.34
CA ALA A 150 -1.72 33.44 4.33
C ALA A 150 -0.51 32.72 3.72
N LEU A 151 -0.64 32.14 2.52
CA LEU A 151 0.47 31.50 1.81
C LEU A 151 1.47 32.54 1.31
N GLU A 152 0.97 33.60 0.67
CA GLU A 152 1.78 34.72 0.22
C GLU A 152 2.45 35.43 1.41
N MET A 153 1.71 35.65 2.51
CA MET A 153 2.24 36.29 3.71
C MET A 153 3.31 35.45 4.41
N ALA A 154 3.11 34.13 4.53
CA ALA A 154 4.12 33.23 5.08
C ALA A 154 5.42 33.29 4.28
N ASN A 155 5.33 33.24 2.95
CA ASN A 155 6.49 33.36 2.07
C ASN A 155 7.18 34.73 2.20
N LYS A 156 6.41 35.83 2.33
CA LYS A 156 6.95 37.18 2.56
C LYS A 156 7.69 37.28 3.90
N TYR A 157 7.18 36.64 4.96
CA TYR A 157 7.83 36.61 6.26
C TYR A 157 9.11 35.79 6.22
N GLN A 158 9.09 34.61 5.60
CA GLN A 158 10.28 33.78 5.45
C GLN A 158 11.42 34.49 4.73
N GLN A 159 11.11 35.29 3.70
CA GLN A 159 12.11 36.06 2.95
C GLN A 159 12.78 37.16 3.79
N ASN A 160 12.20 37.55 4.94
CA ASN A 160 12.81 38.51 5.85
C ASN A 160 13.67 37.82 6.91
N GLU A 161 14.74 37.19 6.45
CA GLU A 161 15.67 36.41 7.28
C GLU A 161 16.37 37.24 8.36
N ILE A 162 16.31 38.58 8.31
CA ILE A 162 16.86 39.45 9.36
C ILE A 162 16.00 39.39 10.63
N ILE A 163 14.69 39.19 10.49
CA ILE A 163 13.73 39.28 11.60
C ILE A 163 13.09 37.91 11.89
N VAL A 164 12.93 37.08 10.86
CA VAL A 164 12.22 35.80 10.91
C VAL A 164 13.21 34.65 10.80
N VAL A 165 13.05 33.63 11.64
CA VAL A 165 13.78 32.36 11.59
C VAL A 165 13.12 31.44 10.56
N HIS A 166 11.82 31.22 10.72
CA HIS A 166 11.01 30.48 9.77
C HIS A 166 9.58 31.01 9.71
N ALA A 167 8.91 30.85 8.57
CA ALA A 167 7.48 31.09 8.43
C ALA A 167 6.86 30.17 7.37
N HIS A 168 5.69 29.61 7.69
CA HIS A 168 4.95 28.72 6.81
C HIS A 168 3.43 28.80 7.09
N PRO A 169 2.57 28.39 6.14
CA PRO A 169 1.12 28.36 6.36
C PRO A 169 0.70 27.46 7.53
N ASN A 170 -0.41 27.79 8.19
CA ASN A 170 -1.05 26.98 9.23
C ASN A 170 -2.22 26.18 8.62
N PHE A 171 -1.90 25.13 7.86
CA PHE A 171 -2.93 24.33 7.19
C PHE A 171 -3.81 23.56 8.18
N ILE A 172 -5.13 23.52 7.93
CA ILE A 172 -5.97 22.45 8.48
C ILE A 172 -5.69 21.19 7.67
N ARG A 173 -5.14 20.16 8.32
CA ARG A 173 -4.85 18.86 7.70
C ARG A 173 -5.96 17.87 7.99
N LEU A 174 -6.52 17.27 6.94
CA LEU A 174 -7.56 16.25 7.08
C LEU A 174 -6.93 14.86 7.18
N LEU A 175 -6.53 14.51 8.39
CA LEU A 175 -5.90 13.23 8.69
C LEU A 175 -6.97 12.13 8.74
N LYS A 176 -6.82 11.10 7.90
CA LYS A 176 -7.63 9.88 7.97
C LYS A 176 -6.75 8.74 8.50
N PRO A 177 -7.09 8.11 9.64
CA PRO A 177 -6.38 6.91 10.05
C PRO A 177 -6.63 5.80 9.03
N SER A 178 -5.56 5.12 8.60
CA SER A 178 -5.66 3.96 7.72
C SER A 178 -6.49 2.86 8.37
N PHE A 179 -7.15 2.04 7.56
CA PHE A 179 -7.91 0.89 8.05
C PHE A 179 -6.98 -0.11 8.75
N VAL A 180 -7.30 -0.46 10.00
CA VAL A 180 -6.61 -1.47 10.79
C VAL A 180 -7.62 -2.57 11.13
N PRO A 181 -7.39 -3.82 10.70
CA PRO A 181 -8.31 -4.90 10.99
C PRO A 181 -8.22 -5.31 12.47
N ASN A 182 -9.31 -5.88 12.99
CA ASN A 182 -9.45 -6.26 14.40
C ASN A 182 -8.90 -7.66 14.74
N ASP A 183 -8.11 -8.27 13.86
CA ASP A 183 -7.58 -9.62 14.03
C ASP A 183 -6.57 -9.69 15.18
N SER A 184 -6.66 -10.74 15.99
CA SER A 184 -5.95 -10.82 17.29
C SER A 184 -4.42 -10.81 17.20
N LEU A 185 -3.84 -11.25 16.09
CA LEU A 185 -2.40 -11.28 15.82
C LEU A 185 -1.96 -10.17 14.87
N PHE A 186 -2.87 -9.36 14.31
CA PHE A 186 -2.50 -8.25 13.43
C PHE A 186 -1.49 -7.27 14.05
N PRO A 187 -1.53 -6.93 15.36
CA PRO A 187 -0.50 -6.08 15.97
C PRO A 187 0.94 -6.62 15.82
N LYS A 188 1.10 -7.93 15.56
CA LYS A 188 2.40 -8.57 15.34
C LYS A 188 2.78 -8.66 13.85
N GLN A 189 1.88 -8.34 12.92
CA GLN A 189 2.13 -8.41 11.47
C GLN A 189 2.81 -7.14 10.94
N TRP A 190 4.08 -6.94 11.34
CA TRP A 190 4.88 -5.78 10.92
C TRP A 190 4.90 -5.61 9.39
N ALA A 191 4.91 -6.71 8.65
CA ALA A 191 4.95 -6.71 7.19
C ALA A 191 3.79 -5.95 6.55
N LEU A 192 2.62 -5.92 7.21
CA LEU A 192 1.42 -5.22 6.74
C LEU A 192 1.28 -3.81 7.33
N ARG A 193 1.81 -3.62 8.56
CA ARG A 193 1.86 -2.34 9.28
C ARG A 193 2.96 -2.38 10.34
N ASN A 194 4.08 -1.74 10.05
CA ASN A 194 5.23 -1.60 10.92
C ASN A 194 5.12 -0.27 11.68
N THR A 195 4.81 -0.36 12.97
CA THR A 195 4.76 0.76 13.91
C THR A 195 6.04 0.84 14.75
N GLY A 196 7.09 0.10 14.39
CA GLY A 196 8.30 -0.10 15.19
C GLY A 196 8.19 -1.24 16.21
N GLN A 197 7.19 -2.11 16.06
CA GLN A 197 7.07 -3.29 16.92
C GLN A 197 8.26 -4.23 16.73
N GLY A 198 8.69 -4.90 17.80
CA GLY A 198 9.83 -5.83 17.75
C GLY A 198 11.19 -5.17 17.49
N GLY A 199 11.28 -3.84 17.50
CA GLY A 199 12.52 -3.09 17.25
C GLY A 199 12.71 -2.66 15.79
N GLY A 200 11.79 -3.03 14.88
CA GLY A 200 11.79 -2.61 13.48
C GLY A 200 11.67 -1.08 13.31
N ILE A 201 11.84 -0.61 12.07
CA ILE A 201 11.72 0.82 11.75
C ILE A 201 10.30 1.09 11.24
N ALA A 202 9.57 1.98 11.92
CA ALA A 202 8.20 2.33 11.54
C ALA A 202 8.10 2.77 10.06
N GLY A 203 7.08 2.30 9.35
CA GLY A 203 6.88 2.53 7.91
C GLY A 203 7.77 1.66 7.01
N GLN A 204 8.66 0.81 7.55
CA GLN A 204 9.32 -0.22 6.76
C GLN A 204 8.38 -1.45 6.63
N ASP A 205 7.29 -1.29 5.90
CA ASP A 205 6.27 -2.30 5.58
C ASP A 205 5.76 -2.14 4.14
N ILE A 206 4.81 -2.97 3.69
CA ILE A 206 4.27 -2.89 2.32
C ILE A 206 3.11 -1.89 2.15
N HIS A 207 2.77 -1.11 3.17
CA HIS A 207 1.64 -0.17 3.16
C HIS A 207 0.29 -0.84 2.87
N ALA A 208 0.05 -2.03 3.41
CA ALA A 208 -1.18 -2.79 3.17
C ALA A 208 -2.42 -2.08 3.73
N THR A 209 -2.32 -1.51 4.93
CA THR A 209 -3.43 -0.77 5.56
C THR A 209 -3.87 0.45 4.77
N ASP A 210 -2.92 1.09 4.09
CA ASP A 210 -3.17 2.26 3.25
C ASP A 210 -3.82 1.82 1.93
N ALA A 211 -3.43 0.66 1.40
CA ALA A 211 -4.06 0.06 0.21
C ALA A 211 -5.50 -0.39 0.48
N TRP A 212 -5.82 -0.82 1.69
CA TRP A 212 -7.16 -1.27 2.09
C TRP A 212 -8.24 -0.18 2.14
N ASP A 213 -7.81 1.08 2.09
CA ASP A 213 -8.68 2.23 1.84
C ASP A 213 -9.10 2.35 0.37
N ILE A 214 -8.34 1.74 -0.55
CA ILE A 214 -8.66 1.64 -1.98
C ILE A 214 -9.41 0.33 -2.26
N THR A 215 -8.79 -0.80 -1.90
CA THR A 215 -9.38 -2.13 -2.06
C THR A 215 -8.82 -3.11 -1.06
N LYS A 216 -9.65 -4.04 -0.60
CA LYS A 216 -9.24 -5.18 0.24
C LYS A 216 -9.09 -6.46 -0.56
N GLY A 217 -9.21 -6.38 -1.88
CA GLY A 217 -9.31 -7.53 -2.77
C GLY A 217 -10.75 -7.79 -3.22
N SER A 218 -10.90 -8.67 -4.21
CA SER A 218 -12.16 -9.04 -4.83
C SER A 218 -12.31 -10.55 -4.86
N SER A 219 -13.52 -11.05 -4.55
CA SER A 219 -13.85 -12.48 -4.63
C SER A 219 -13.81 -13.05 -6.05
N ASN A 220 -13.59 -12.22 -7.06
CA ASN A 220 -13.39 -12.63 -8.45
C ASN A 220 -11.92 -12.91 -8.78
N VAL A 221 -10.99 -12.60 -7.86
CA VAL A 221 -9.55 -12.83 -8.04
C VAL A 221 -9.14 -14.05 -7.23
N ILE A 222 -8.53 -15.03 -7.91
CA ILE A 222 -8.08 -16.30 -7.32
C ILE A 222 -6.54 -16.31 -7.25
N ILE A 223 -6.01 -16.40 -6.02
CA ILE A 223 -4.59 -16.63 -5.77
C ILE A 223 -4.38 -18.13 -5.58
N SER A 224 -3.61 -18.75 -6.47
CA SER A 224 -3.20 -20.14 -6.31
C SER A 224 -1.89 -20.23 -5.52
N ILE A 225 -1.91 -21.03 -4.47
CA ILE A 225 -0.74 -21.37 -3.66
C ILE A 225 -0.27 -22.75 -4.12
N ILE A 226 0.80 -22.76 -4.92
CA ILE A 226 1.35 -23.99 -5.51
C ILE A 226 2.52 -24.43 -4.63
N ASP A 227 2.27 -25.42 -3.77
CA ASP A 227 3.14 -25.75 -2.64
C ASP A 227 2.93 -27.20 -2.17
N GLU A 228 3.22 -27.55 -0.92
CA GLU A 228 2.99 -28.88 -0.34
C GLU A 228 1.55 -29.13 0.15
N GLY A 229 0.66 -28.18 -0.11
CA GLY A 229 -0.76 -28.22 0.24
C GLY A 229 -1.18 -27.02 1.08
N VAL A 230 -2.48 -26.88 1.29
CA VAL A 230 -3.06 -25.82 2.12
C VAL A 230 -4.12 -26.45 3.02
N ASP A 231 -4.02 -26.23 4.32
CA ASP A 231 -5.03 -26.67 5.28
C ASP A 231 -6.31 -25.85 5.12
N TYR A 232 -7.22 -26.34 4.30
CA TYR A 232 -8.52 -25.72 4.04
C TYR A 232 -9.44 -25.69 5.27
N SER A 233 -9.10 -26.41 6.34
CA SER A 233 -9.85 -26.38 7.60
C SER A 233 -9.44 -25.25 8.55
N HIS A 234 -8.40 -24.49 8.20
CA HIS A 234 -7.87 -23.43 9.04
C HIS A 234 -8.90 -22.33 9.32
N GLU A 235 -8.95 -21.87 10.57
CA GLU A 235 -9.98 -20.94 11.04
C GLU A 235 -9.92 -19.56 10.35
N ASP A 236 -8.73 -19.09 9.98
CA ASP A 236 -8.53 -17.86 9.20
C ASP A 236 -8.89 -18.00 7.71
N PHE A 237 -9.30 -19.18 7.25
CA PHE A 237 -9.88 -19.36 5.93
C PHE A 237 -11.40 -19.53 5.98
N ASN A 238 -11.99 -19.53 7.18
CA ASN A 238 -13.43 -19.70 7.39
C ASN A 238 -14.20 -18.38 7.25
N CYS A 239 -14.09 -17.74 6.08
CA CYS A 239 -14.99 -16.66 5.67
C CYS A 239 -15.65 -16.97 4.32
N SER A 240 -16.81 -16.36 4.10
CA SER A 240 -17.69 -16.69 2.97
C SER A 240 -16.94 -16.59 1.63
N GLY A 241 -16.92 -17.71 0.89
CA GLY A 241 -16.35 -17.79 -0.45
C GLY A 241 -14.82 -17.68 -0.53
N LYS A 242 -14.08 -17.80 0.59
CA LYS A 242 -12.61 -17.70 0.64
C LYS A 242 -11.90 -18.77 -0.18
N LEU A 243 -12.37 -20.01 -0.12
CA LEU A 243 -11.71 -21.16 -0.73
C LEU A 243 -12.42 -21.57 -2.03
N VAL A 244 -11.64 -21.94 -3.04
CA VAL A 244 -12.13 -22.65 -4.24
C VAL A 244 -11.55 -24.05 -4.29
N THR A 245 -12.15 -24.95 -5.09
CA THR A 245 -11.69 -26.33 -5.24
C THR A 245 -10.21 -26.39 -5.66
N GLY A 246 -9.36 -26.79 -4.71
CA GLY A 246 -7.93 -26.99 -4.94
C GLY A 246 -7.62 -28.34 -5.56
N TYR A 247 -6.34 -28.64 -5.75
CA TYR A 247 -5.89 -29.85 -6.41
C TYR A 247 -4.66 -30.45 -5.72
N ASP A 248 -4.56 -31.76 -5.70
CA ASP A 248 -3.35 -32.49 -5.33
C ASP A 248 -2.84 -33.23 -6.55
N ALA A 249 -1.72 -32.76 -7.10
CA ALA A 249 -1.06 -33.36 -8.26
C ALA A 249 -0.29 -34.64 -7.91
N VAL A 250 0.07 -34.84 -6.64
CA VAL A 250 0.73 -36.04 -6.15
C VAL A 250 -0.24 -37.22 -6.18
N ARG A 251 -1.47 -37.02 -5.68
CA ARG A 251 -2.53 -38.03 -5.62
C ARG A 251 -3.51 -37.97 -6.80
N ARG A 252 -3.47 -36.87 -7.56
CA ARG A 252 -4.38 -36.54 -8.68
C ARG A 252 -5.85 -36.45 -8.29
N ILE A 253 -6.15 -35.77 -7.19
CA ILE A 253 -7.51 -35.61 -6.64
C ILE A 253 -7.83 -34.14 -6.34
N ASP A 254 -9.11 -33.82 -6.16
CA ASP A 254 -9.61 -32.46 -5.90
C ASP A 254 -9.60 -32.11 -4.40
N ASP A 255 -8.46 -32.34 -3.76
CA ASP A 255 -8.24 -32.07 -2.34
C ASP A 255 -6.78 -31.65 -2.11
N PRO A 256 -6.49 -30.36 -1.87
CA PRO A 256 -5.13 -29.86 -1.68
C PRO A 256 -4.62 -30.02 -0.25
N THR A 257 -5.35 -30.73 0.62
CA THR A 257 -5.01 -30.85 2.04
C THR A 257 -3.60 -31.43 2.21
N PRO A 258 -2.72 -30.75 2.97
CA PRO A 258 -1.34 -31.17 3.17
C PRO A 258 -1.26 -32.45 3.99
N ASN A 259 -0.12 -33.15 3.95
CA ASN A 259 0.18 -34.08 5.03
C ASN A 259 0.54 -33.29 6.29
N ARG A 260 0.56 -33.94 7.45
CA ARG A 260 1.26 -33.38 8.62
C ARG A 260 2.70 -33.93 8.58
N PRO A 261 3.75 -33.11 8.66
CA PRO A 261 3.77 -31.70 9.08
C PRO A 261 3.96 -30.65 7.95
N ASP A 262 3.41 -30.88 6.75
CA ASP A 262 3.62 -30.06 5.54
C ASP A 262 2.92 -28.66 5.63
N ALA A 263 3.40 -27.80 6.53
CA ALA A 263 2.76 -26.54 6.89
C ALA A 263 3.12 -25.33 6.01
N HIS A 264 4.13 -25.45 5.15
CA HIS A 264 4.68 -24.35 4.36
C HIS A 264 3.63 -23.66 3.48
N GLY A 265 2.86 -24.42 2.70
CA GLY A 265 1.82 -23.86 1.85
C GLY A 265 0.68 -23.21 2.62
N THR A 266 0.33 -23.73 3.81
CA THR A 266 -0.66 -23.10 4.69
C THR A 266 -0.17 -21.73 5.17
N ALA A 267 1.09 -21.62 5.58
CA ALA A 267 1.69 -20.34 5.97
C ALA A 267 1.73 -19.33 4.83
N CYS A 268 2.07 -19.76 3.60
CA CYS A 268 2.02 -18.91 2.41
C CYS A 268 0.59 -18.44 2.08
N ALA A 269 -0.41 -19.32 2.22
CA ALA A 269 -1.82 -18.98 1.99
C ALA A 269 -2.32 -17.90 2.97
N GLY A 270 -1.92 -18.00 4.25
CA GLY A 270 -2.23 -17.00 5.27
C GLY A 270 -1.73 -15.62 4.91
N ILE A 271 -0.46 -15.52 4.51
CA ILE A 271 0.16 -14.26 4.09
C ILE A 271 -0.58 -13.65 2.90
N ALA A 272 -0.87 -14.46 1.88
CA ALA A 272 -1.47 -13.97 0.65
C ALA A 272 -2.90 -13.43 0.89
N ALA A 273 -3.76 -14.20 1.58
CA ALA A 273 -5.19 -13.91 1.61
C ALA A 273 -5.97 -14.51 2.79
N ALA A 274 -5.38 -14.71 3.97
CA ALA A 274 -6.19 -14.98 5.18
C ALA A 274 -7.35 -13.97 5.33
N CYS A 275 -8.48 -14.44 5.85
CA CYS A 275 -9.63 -13.60 6.15
C CYS A 275 -9.24 -12.54 7.18
N GLY A 276 -9.30 -11.26 6.79
CA GLY A 276 -9.05 -10.15 7.70
C GLY A 276 -10.33 -9.59 8.31
N ASN A 277 -10.17 -8.86 9.41
CA ASN A 277 -11.20 -8.16 10.14
C ASN A 277 -12.35 -9.07 10.65
N ASN A 278 -11.99 -10.26 11.13
CA ASN A 278 -12.94 -11.23 11.67
C ASN A 278 -12.77 -11.46 13.19
N GLY A 279 -11.84 -10.74 13.82
CA GLY A 279 -11.57 -10.78 15.25
C GLY A 279 -10.69 -11.96 15.70
N ARG A 280 -10.02 -12.67 14.78
CA ARG A 280 -9.21 -13.86 15.05
C ARG A 280 -7.94 -13.84 14.22
N GLY A 281 -6.91 -14.54 14.70
CA GLY A 281 -5.72 -14.81 13.89
C GLY A 281 -5.07 -13.60 13.22
N VAL A 282 -4.73 -13.76 11.96
CA VAL A 282 -4.01 -12.83 11.09
C VAL A 282 -4.90 -12.32 9.96
N SER A 283 -4.49 -11.21 9.32
CA SER A 283 -5.03 -10.79 8.02
C SER A 283 -4.02 -11.13 6.92
N GLY A 284 -4.50 -11.61 5.76
CA GLY A 284 -3.67 -11.67 4.56
C GLY A 284 -3.53 -10.30 3.91
N VAL A 285 -2.63 -10.17 2.93
CA VAL A 285 -2.47 -8.94 2.13
C VAL A 285 -3.74 -8.61 1.34
N ALA A 286 -4.38 -9.61 0.75
CA ALA A 286 -5.61 -9.47 -0.03
C ALA A 286 -6.78 -10.24 0.62
N PRO A 287 -7.30 -9.78 1.77
CA PRO A 287 -8.28 -10.52 2.56
C PRO A 287 -9.63 -10.72 1.87
N GLY A 288 -9.93 -9.97 0.80
CA GLY A 288 -11.13 -10.14 -0.04
C GLY A 288 -10.97 -11.13 -1.21
N CYS A 289 -9.76 -11.59 -1.50
CA CYS A 289 -9.48 -12.51 -2.62
C CYS A 289 -9.68 -13.98 -2.21
N LYS A 290 -9.77 -14.87 -3.21
CA LYS A 290 -9.92 -16.30 -3.01
C LYS A 290 -8.59 -17.04 -3.03
N ILE A 291 -8.53 -18.18 -2.36
CA ILE A 291 -7.37 -19.07 -2.30
C ILE A 291 -7.68 -20.38 -3.03
N MET A 292 -6.74 -20.81 -3.87
CA MET A 292 -6.69 -22.15 -4.48
C MET A 292 -5.40 -22.86 -4.07
N GLY A 293 -5.46 -23.79 -3.13
CA GLY A 293 -4.36 -24.68 -2.81
C GLY A 293 -4.08 -25.65 -3.97
N VAL A 294 -2.80 -25.81 -4.31
CA VAL A 294 -2.34 -26.82 -5.27
C VAL A 294 -1.14 -27.54 -4.68
N ARG A 295 -1.34 -28.78 -4.24
CA ARG A 295 -0.30 -29.64 -3.67
C ARG A 295 0.51 -30.30 -4.80
N ILE A 296 1.78 -29.96 -4.90
CA ILE A 296 2.71 -30.51 -5.90
C ILE A 296 3.82 -31.37 -5.30
N GLY A 297 4.00 -31.33 -3.99
CA GLY A 297 5.01 -32.12 -3.27
C GLY A 297 4.59 -32.39 -1.84
N TYR A 298 5.50 -33.01 -1.08
CA TYR A 298 5.30 -33.29 0.34
C TYR A 298 6.63 -33.46 1.07
N GLY A 299 6.62 -33.18 2.37
CA GLY A 299 7.76 -33.38 3.24
C GLY A 299 8.03 -34.86 3.51
N ALA A 300 9.32 -35.20 3.63
CA ALA A 300 9.79 -36.50 4.10
C ALA A 300 11.10 -36.33 4.85
N VAL A 301 11.44 -37.29 5.71
CA VAL A 301 12.76 -37.33 6.36
C VAL A 301 13.62 -38.37 5.66
N VAL A 302 14.74 -37.96 5.08
CA VAL A 302 15.72 -38.86 4.47
C VAL A 302 17.07 -38.65 5.14
N ASN A 303 17.63 -39.71 5.71
CA ASN A 303 18.90 -39.68 6.46
C ASN A 303 18.93 -38.65 7.61
N GLY A 304 17.79 -38.35 8.21
CA GLY A 304 17.67 -37.40 9.32
C GLY A 304 17.53 -35.93 8.90
N GLU A 305 17.42 -35.66 7.60
CA GLU A 305 17.16 -34.32 7.05
C GLU A 305 15.74 -34.24 6.52
N ASP A 306 15.06 -33.14 6.82
CA ASP A 306 13.78 -32.79 6.21
C ASP A 306 14.02 -32.44 4.74
N ILE A 307 13.33 -33.15 3.84
CA ILE A 307 13.41 -32.96 2.40
C ILE A 307 12.01 -32.80 1.81
N TRP A 308 11.96 -32.16 0.65
CA TRP A 308 10.73 -32.08 -0.14
C TRP A 308 10.77 -33.06 -1.32
N ILE A 309 9.71 -33.86 -1.47
CA ILE A 309 9.57 -34.83 -2.57
C ILE A 309 8.55 -34.31 -3.57
N THR A 310 8.98 -34.19 -4.83
CA THR A 310 8.15 -33.84 -5.99
C THR A 310 8.75 -34.44 -7.27
N THR A 311 7.98 -34.43 -8.36
CA THR A 311 8.47 -34.69 -9.71
C THR A 311 8.15 -33.52 -10.63
N ASP A 312 8.97 -33.31 -11.66
CA ASP A 312 8.71 -32.28 -12.68
C ASP A 312 7.31 -32.36 -13.28
N SER A 313 6.79 -33.58 -13.45
CA SER A 313 5.44 -33.84 -13.96
C SER A 313 4.34 -33.47 -12.97
N GLN A 314 4.53 -33.68 -11.66
CA GLN A 314 3.59 -33.24 -10.62
C GLN A 314 3.53 -31.72 -10.56
N THR A 315 4.70 -31.06 -10.58
CA THR A 315 4.81 -29.60 -10.60
C THR A 315 4.14 -29.00 -11.84
N ALA A 316 4.44 -29.51 -13.03
CA ALA A 316 3.85 -29.00 -14.27
C ALA A 316 2.34 -29.26 -14.38
N ASP A 317 1.85 -30.41 -13.89
CA ASP A 317 0.41 -30.71 -13.81
C ASP A 317 -0.29 -29.78 -12.83
N GLY A 318 0.29 -29.55 -11.64
CA GLY A 318 -0.23 -28.60 -10.65
C GLY A 318 -0.39 -27.19 -11.22
N ILE A 319 0.64 -26.63 -11.86
CA ILE A 319 0.57 -25.33 -12.53
C ILE A 319 -0.52 -25.33 -13.60
N THR A 320 -0.58 -26.36 -14.43
CA THR A 320 -1.58 -26.47 -15.50
C THR A 320 -3.00 -26.52 -14.95
N LYS A 321 -3.21 -27.25 -13.85
CA LYS A 321 -4.52 -27.38 -13.19
C LYS A 321 -4.95 -26.09 -12.51
N ALA A 322 -4.03 -25.36 -11.88
CA ALA A 322 -4.30 -24.02 -11.34
C ALA A 322 -4.87 -23.10 -12.42
N VAL A 323 -4.17 -23.01 -13.57
CA VAL A 323 -4.58 -22.18 -14.71
C VAL A 323 -5.95 -22.62 -15.26
N ASN A 324 -6.14 -23.92 -15.49
CA ASN A 324 -7.39 -24.44 -16.04
C ASN A 324 -8.59 -24.23 -15.11
N ARG A 325 -8.36 -24.04 -13.81
CA ARG A 325 -9.40 -23.74 -12.80
C ARG A 325 -9.58 -22.25 -12.53
N GLY A 326 -8.97 -21.40 -13.35
CA GLY A 326 -9.18 -19.95 -13.31
C GLY A 326 -8.31 -19.22 -12.30
N ALA A 327 -7.16 -19.76 -11.90
CA ALA A 327 -6.20 -18.98 -11.10
C ALA A 327 -5.80 -17.70 -11.84
N ASP A 328 -5.83 -16.57 -11.14
CA ASP A 328 -5.37 -15.29 -11.68
C ASP A 328 -3.90 -15.03 -11.36
N ILE A 329 -3.48 -15.46 -10.17
CA ILE A 329 -2.11 -15.33 -9.67
C ILE A 329 -1.61 -16.70 -9.22
N LEU A 330 -0.36 -17.02 -9.54
CA LEU A 330 0.34 -18.20 -9.05
C LEU A 330 1.45 -17.75 -8.09
N SER A 331 1.36 -18.17 -6.83
CA SER A 331 2.40 -17.97 -5.82
C SER A 331 3.17 -19.27 -5.64
N ASN A 332 4.49 -19.21 -5.89
CA ASN A 332 5.37 -20.38 -5.91
C ASN A 332 6.56 -20.14 -4.98
N SER A 333 6.49 -20.71 -3.78
CA SER A 333 7.51 -20.57 -2.75
C SER A 333 8.49 -21.75 -2.74
N TRP A 334 8.88 -22.20 -3.93
CA TRP A 334 9.77 -23.34 -4.15
C TRP A 334 10.72 -23.08 -5.33
N GLY A 335 11.79 -23.86 -5.39
CA GLY A 335 12.77 -23.78 -6.46
C GLY A 335 13.97 -24.71 -6.21
N GLY A 336 14.98 -24.56 -7.04
CA GLY A 336 16.18 -25.40 -7.04
C GLY A 336 16.19 -26.42 -8.17
N GLY A 337 17.31 -27.14 -8.25
CA GLY A 337 17.57 -28.13 -9.31
C GLY A 337 17.92 -27.50 -10.68
N PRO A 338 18.30 -28.34 -11.65
CA PRO A 338 18.54 -27.90 -13.01
C PRO A 338 17.22 -27.50 -13.71
N PRO A 339 17.27 -26.67 -14.78
CA PRO A 339 16.08 -26.27 -15.52
C PRO A 339 15.30 -27.47 -16.10
N SER A 340 13.97 -27.38 -16.03
CA SER A 340 13.06 -28.39 -16.56
C SER A 340 12.20 -27.83 -17.69
N THR A 341 12.16 -28.51 -18.84
CA THR A 341 11.38 -28.08 -20.00
C THR A 341 9.87 -28.12 -19.72
N ILE A 342 9.37 -29.13 -19.00
CA ILE A 342 7.93 -29.28 -18.75
C ILE A 342 7.42 -28.24 -17.76
N ILE A 343 8.18 -27.92 -16.71
CA ILE A 343 7.85 -26.85 -15.75
C ILE A 343 7.88 -25.49 -16.46
N THR A 344 8.94 -25.21 -17.23
CA THR A 344 9.06 -23.96 -18.00
C THR A 344 7.90 -23.79 -18.99
N SER A 345 7.48 -24.88 -19.64
CA SER A 345 6.35 -24.87 -20.58
C SER A 345 5.02 -24.60 -19.87
N ALA A 346 4.81 -25.17 -18.68
CA ALA A 346 3.63 -24.91 -17.86
C ALA A 346 3.57 -23.44 -17.39
N ILE A 347 4.70 -22.86 -16.97
CA ILE A 347 4.81 -21.44 -16.59
C ILE A 347 4.50 -20.53 -17.79
N ARG A 348 5.12 -20.78 -18.94
CA ARG A 348 4.84 -20.03 -20.18
C ARG A 348 3.38 -20.13 -20.60
N ARG A 349 2.78 -21.31 -20.46
CA ARG A 349 1.35 -21.49 -20.68
C ARG A 349 0.53 -20.62 -19.71
N ALA A 350 0.82 -20.64 -18.41
CA ALA A 350 0.12 -19.81 -17.44
C ALA A 350 0.17 -18.32 -17.82
N LYS A 351 1.35 -17.83 -18.21
CA LYS A 351 1.58 -16.44 -18.64
C LYS A 351 0.88 -16.04 -19.94
N THR A 352 0.49 -17.00 -20.77
CA THR A 352 -0.09 -16.73 -22.10
C THR A 352 -1.58 -17.03 -22.16
N VAL A 353 -2.02 -18.19 -21.70
CA VAL A 353 -3.44 -18.61 -21.83
C VAL A 353 -4.27 -18.27 -20.59
N GLY A 354 -3.61 -18.07 -19.44
CA GLY A 354 -4.28 -17.75 -18.19
C GLY A 354 -5.17 -16.51 -18.32
N ARG A 355 -6.23 -16.45 -17.53
CA ARG A 355 -7.15 -15.29 -17.48
C ARG A 355 -7.69 -14.87 -18.86
N GLY A 356 -8.00 -15.84 -19.72
CA GLY A 356 -8.55 -15.60 -21.06
C GLY A 356 -7.58 -14.92 -22.02
N GLY A 357 -6.28 -15.23 -21.93
CA GLY A 357 -5.25 -14.63 -22.78
C GLY A 357 -4.53 -13.43 -22.16
N LYS A 358 -5.00 -12.94 -20.99
CA LYS A 358 -4.33 -11.86 -20.24
C LYS A 358 -3.08 -12.33 -19.49
N GLY A 359 -2.92 -13.65 -19.32
CA GLY A 359 -1.87 -14.30 -18.55
C GLY A 359 -2.14 -14.28 -17.05
N CYS A 360 -1.78 -15.37 -16.36
CA CYS A 360 -1.67 -15.37 -14.90
C CYS A 360 -0.46 -14.51 -14.47
N VAL A 361 -0.56 -13.84 -13.33
CA VAL A 361 0.61 -13.23 -12.68
C VAL A 361 1.38 -14.35 -11.97
N VAL A 362 2.67 -14.53 -12.25
CA VAL A 362 3.43 -15.68 -11.75
C VAL A 362 4.57 -15.19 -10.88
N CYS A 363 4.49 -15.42 -9.57
CA CYS A 363 5.50 -15.02 -8.58
C CYS A 363 6.31 -16.23 -8.14
N PHE A 364 7.63 -16.08 -8.08
CA PHE A 364 8.57 -17.11 -7.60
C PHE A 364 9.52 -16.55 -6.53
N ALA A 365 9.81 -17.38 -5.53
CA ALA A 365 10.85 -17.12 -4.55
C ALA A 365 12.25 -17.14 -5.20
N ALA A 366 13.12 -16.19 -4.84
CA ALA A 366 14.50 -16.15 -5.35
C ALA A 366 15.38 -17.31 -4.81
N GLY A 367 15.07 -17.81 -3.60
CA GLY A 367 15.82 -18.81 -2.84
C GLY A 367 16.53 -18.23 -1.60
N ASN A 368 17.08 -19.09 -0.75
CA ASN A 368 17.45 -18.75 0.64
C ASN A 368 18.93 -18.97 1.01
N ASP A 369 19.81 -19.14 0.02
CA ASP A 369 21.22 -19.53 0.25
C ASP A 369 22.20 -18.35 0.19
N ASN A 370 21.70 -17.11 0.13
CA ASN A 370 22.51 -15.90 -0.07
C ASN A 370 23.45 -16.01 -1.30
N ARG A 371 22.92 -16.48 -2.43
CA ARG A 371 23.66 -16.67 -3.70
C ARG A 371 22.83 -16.24 -4.92
N ALA A 372 23.26 -16.60 -6.12
CA ALA A 372 22.50 -16.41 -7.35
C ALA A 372 21.07 -16.99 -7.26
N VAL A 373 20.12 -16.34 -7.93
CA VAL A 373 18.73 -16.80 -8.06
C VAL A 373 18.66 -18.24 -8.56
N SER A 374 17.75 -19.03 -7.99
CA SER A 374 17.52 -20.43 -8.39
C SER A 374 16.39 -20.55 -9.40
N TYR A 375 16.46 -21.56 -10.27
CA TYR A 375 15.33 -21.96 -11.11
C TYR A 375 14.10 -22.33 -10.24
N PRO A 376 12.85 -22.01 -10.62
CA PRO A 376 12.41 -21.28 -11.82
C PRO A 376 12.49 -19.74 -11.77
N GLY A 377 12.93 -19.15 -10.66
CA GLY A 377 13.09 -17.68 -10.53
C GLY A 377 14.07 -17.06 -11.54
N THR A 378 14.90 -17.86 -12.21
CA THR A 378 15.77 -17.38 -13.30
C THR A 378 15.04 -17.16 -14.63
N LEU A 379 13.75 -17.50 -14.72
CA LEU A 379 12.97 -17.35 -15.95
C LEU A 379 12.53 -15.89 -16.14
N ASN A 380 12.71 -15.34 -17.34
CA ASN A 380 12.28 -13.97 -17.66
C ASN A 380 10.75 -13.78 -17.59
N GLU A 381 9.99 -14.88 -17.61
CA GLU A 381 8.53 -14.89 -17.62
C GLU A 381 7.88 -14.73 -16.24
N VAL A 382 8.66 -14.76 -15.15
CA VAL A 382 8.14 -14.72 -13.77
C VAL A 382 8.56 -13.44 -13.04
N ILE A 383 7.84 -13.12 -11.96
CA ILE A 383 8.25 -12.12 -10.97
C ILE A 383 9.12 -12.82 -9.93
N THR A 384 10.39 -12.50 -9.89
CA THR A 384 11.32 -13.08 -8.91
C THR A 384 11.43 -12.20 -7.68
N VAL A 385 11.13 -12.81 -6.53
CA VAL A 385 10.92 -12.12 -5.25
C VAL A 385 12.05 -12.40 -4.28
N ALA A 386 12.80 -11.35 -3.94
CA ALA A 386 13.77 -11.36 -2.84
C ALA A 386 13.11 -11.05 -1.48
N ALA A 387 13.81 -11.36 -0.39
CA ALA A 387 13.34 -11.09 0.97
C ALA A 387 14.01 -9.85 1.58
N CYS A 388 13.21 -9.03 2.29
CA CYS A 388 13.68 -7.95 3.16
C CYS A 388 13.13 -8.11 4.58
N ASN A 389 13.71 -7.36 5.52
CA ASN A 389 13.40 -7.42 6.95
C ASN A 389 12.68 -6.14 7.45
N GLU A 390 12.29 -6.17 8.72
CA GLU A 390 11.56 -5.11 9.44
C GLU A 390 12.38 -3.82 9.66
N TYR A 391 13.64 -3.81 9.26
CA TYR A 391 14.56 -2.66 9.31
C TYR A 391 14.74 -2.00 7.94
N GLY A 392 14.04 -2.47 6.91
CA GLY A 392 14.20 -1.94 5.55
C GLY A 392 15.50 -2.39 4.88
N GLU A 393 16.04 -3.54 5.25
CA GLU A 393 17.28 -4.09 4.66
C GLU A 393 16.93 -5.35 3.86
N ARG A 394 17.66 -5.62 2.77
CA ARG A 394 17.65 -6.97 2.17
C ARG A 394 18.07 -7.96 3.25
N LYS A 395 17.36 -9.09 3.33
CA LYS A 395 17.75 -10.18 4.21
C LYS A 395 19.08 -10.82 3.78
N SER A 396 20.04 -10.82 4.69
CA SER A 396 21.35 -11.46 4.54
C SER A 396 21.87 -11.99 5.88
N PRO A 397 22.96 -12.79 5.92
CA PRO A 397 23.56 -13.20 7.19
C PRO A 397 24.06 -12.05 8.09
N THR A 398 24.15 -10.83 7.56
CA THR A 398 24.63 -9.63 8.26
C THR A 398 23.55 -8.56 8.43
N SER A 399 22.29 -8.84 8.09
CA SER A 399 21.19 -7.88 8.28
C SER A 399 20.73 -7.82 9.74
N ARG A 400 20.12 -6.70 10.14
CA ARG A 400 19.87 -6.33 11.56
C ARG A 400 18.82 -7.17 12.27
N ASP A 401 18.06 -7.97 11.54
CA ASP A 401 17.06 -8.90 12.10
C ASP A 401 17.65 -9.97 13.03
N GLY A 402 18.97 -10.20 12.97
CA GLY A 402 19.65 -11.11 13.88
C GLY A 402 19.68 -12.58 13.42
N GLU A 403 19.08 -12.92 12.28
CA GLU A 403 19.12 -14.28 11.74
C GLU A 403 20.39 -14.51 10.89
N THR A 404 21.45 -15.06 11.46
CA THR A 404 22.75 -15.18 10.74
C THR A 404 22.88 -16.42 9.86
N TRP A 405 21.87 -17.30 9.82
CA TRP A 405 21.96 -18.64 9.19
C TRP A 405 21.44 -18.72 7.75
N TRP A 406 20.88 -17.64 7.20
CA TRP A 406 20.37 -17.64 5.82
C TRP A 406 20.40 -16.24 5.20
N GLY A 407 20.15 -16.16 3.89
CA GLY A 407 19.96 -14.88 3.20
C GLY A 407 19.20 -15.05 1.90
N SER A 408 18.51 -14.00 1.46
CA SER A 408 17.79 -14.01 0.18
C SER A 408 18.78 -14.28 -0.97
N ASN A 409 18.42 -15.07 -1.96
CA ASN A 409 19.20 -15.06 -3.20
C ASN A 409 19.04 -13.71 -3.92
N PHE A 410 19.99 -13.41 -4.81
CA PHE A 410 20.13 -12.12 -5.50
C PHE A 410 20.68 -12.33 -6.91
N GLY A 411 20.47 -11.36 -7.80
CA GLY A 411 20.91 -11.42 -9.19
C GLY A 411 20.15 -10.47 -10.11
N PRO A 412 20.55 -10.39 -11.39
CA PRO A 412 19.87 -9.58 -12.40
C PRO A 412 18.41 -9.98 -12.64
N GLU A 413 18.00 -11.18 -12.19
CA GLU A 413 16.64 -11.69 -12.31
C GLU A 413 15.70 -11.19 -11.22
N VAL A 414 16.20 -10.63 -10.10
CA VAL A 414 15.34 -10.10 -9.04
C VAL A 414 14.56 -8.89 -9.56
N ASP A 415 13.23 -8.97 -9.42
CA ASP A 415 12.29 -7.92 -9.80
C ASP A 415 11.95 -7.00 -8.64
N VAL A 416 11.61 -7.58 -7.50
CA VAL A 416 11.16 -6.84 -6.31
C VAL A 416 11.59 -7.61 -5.07
N CYS A 417 11.58 -6.94 -3.92
CA CYS A 417 11.63 -7.61 -2.62
C CYS A 417 10.35 -7.40 -1.82
N ALA A 418 10.14 -8.26 -0.82
CA ALA A 418 9.02 -8.15 0.10
C ALA A 418 9.41 -8.70 1.49
N PRO A 419 8.63 -8.40 2.55
CA PRO A 419 8.88 -8.92 3.90
C PRO A 419 9.01 -10.43 3.95
N GLY A 420 10.14 -10.93 4.44
CA GLY A 420 10.43 -12.37 4.52
C GLY A 420 11.06 -12.82 5.83
N VAL A 421 11.02 -11.98 6.88
CA VAL A 421 11.65 -12.25 8.19
C VAL A 421 10.65 -11.98 9.30
N HIS A 422 10.60 -12.87 10.29
CA HIS A 422 9.69 -12.78 11.45
C HIS A 422 8.22 -12.60 11.04
N ILE A 423 7.78 -13.34 10.01
CA ILE A 423 6.42 -13.19 9.48
C ILE A 423 5.45 -14.02 10.31
N VAL A 424 4.47 -13.33 10.90
CA VAL A 424 3.36 -13.94 11.61
C VAL A 424 2.26 -14.31 10.63
N THR A 425 1.90 -15.59 10.59
CA THR A 425 0.91 -16.14 9.66
C THR A 425 0.25 -17.41 10.21
N THR A 426 -0.68 -17.98 9.44
CA THR A 426 -1.34 -19.25 9.72
C THR A 426 -0.35 -20.42 9.73
N ASP A 427 -0.68 -21.46 10.48
CA ASP A 427 -0.01 -22.75 10.52
C ASP A 427 -1.05 -23.85 10.28
N ILE A 428 -0.68 -25.12 10.22
CA ILE A 428 -1.70 -26.20 10.17
C ILE A 428 -2.49 -26.23 11.48
N MET A 429 -3.81 -26.43 11.41
CA MET A 429 -4.67 -26.57 12.60
C MET A 429 -4.20 -27.72 13.50
N GLY A 430 -4.11 -27.47 14.81
CA GLY A 430 -3.72 -28.46 15.81
C GLY A 430 -2.19 -28.58 15.98
N ASN A 431 -1.68 -29.80 16.17
CA ASN A 431 -0.28 -30.03 16.55
C ASN A 431 0.64 -30.50 15.41
N GLY A 432 0.17 -30.39 14.17
CA GLY A 432 0.89 -30.90 12.99
C GLY A 432 1.55 -29.82 12.15
N GLY A 433 1.71 -28.63 12.69
CA GLY A 433 2.36 -27.50 12.03
C GLY A 433 3.78 -27.24 12.54
N TYR A 434 4.33 -26.08 12.18
CA TYR A 434 5.59 -25.57 12.75
C TYR A 434 5.51 -25.38 14.26
N ASN A 435 4.35 -24.95 14.76
CA ASN A 435 4.08 -24.74 16.16
C ASN A 435 3.05 -25.76 16.67
N PRO A 436 3.47 -26.80 17.42
CA PRO A 436 2.55 -27.83 17.87
C PRO A 436 1.52 -27.34 18.92
N SER A 437 1.65 -26.10 19.40
CA SER A 437 0.79 -25.50 20.43
C SER A 437 -0.11 -24.38 19.91
N SER A 438 -0.12 -24.10 18.60
CA SER A 438 -0.84 -22.97 18.01
C SER A 438 -1.19 -23.26 16.55
N ASN A 439 -2.34 -22.78 16.09
CA ASN A 439 -2.70 -22.78 14.66
C ASN A 439 -1.97 -21.66 13.88
N TYR A 440 -0.98 -21.03 14.49
CA TYR A 440 -0.25 -19.87 13.95
C TYR A 440 1.23 -19.97 14.26
N VAL A 441 2.04 -19.50 13.33
CA VAL A 441 3.50 -19.41 13.46
C VAL A 441 3.90 -17.94 13.50
N ALA A 442 4.83 -17.60 14.40
CA ALA A 442 5.27 -16.22 14.60
C ALA A 442 6.53 -15.85 13.79
N THR A 443 7.22 -16.85 13.25
CA THR A 443 8.54 -16.72 12.62
C THR A 443 8.62 -17.54 11.33
N PHE A 444 7.62 -17.40 10.45
CA PHE A 444 7.74 -17.95 9.10
C PHE A 444 8.70 -17.07 8.29
N ASN A 445 9.80 -17.65 7.83
CA ASN A 445 10.91 -16.93 7.22
C ASN A 445 11.15 -17.41 5.78
N GLY A 446 11.98 -16.66 5.06
CA GLY A 446 12.44 -17.02 3.73
C GLY A 446 11.87 -16.13 2.64
N THR A 447 12.44 -16.25 1.44
CA THR A 447 11.76 -15.75 0.22
C THR A 447 10.38 -16.40 0.05
N SER A 448 10.16 -17.57 0.66
CA SER A 448 8.85 -18.22 0.76
C SER A 448 7.79 -17.41 1.50
N ALA A 449 8.19 -16.56 2.44
CA ALA A 449 7.29 -15.62 3.12
C ALA A 449 7.15 -14.31 2.32
N ALA A 450 8.17 -13.90 1.57
CA ALA A 450 8.13 -12.72 0.70
C ALA A 450 7.22 -12.89 -0.54
N THR A 451 7.32 -14.02 -1.23
CA THR A 451 6.54 -14.31 -2.46
C THR A 451 5.02 -14.19 -2.30
N PRO A 452 4.36 -14.71 -1.24
CA PRO A 452 2.93 -14.54 -1.05
C PRO A 452 2.51 -13.10 -0.75
N HIS A 453 3.39 -12.25 -0.19
CA HIS A 453 3.10 -10.81 -0.08
C HIS A 453 2.96 -10.18 -1.47
N VAL A 454 3.89 -10.47 -2.39
CA VAL A 454 3.83 -9.99 -3.78
C VAL A 454 2.59 -10.51 -4.49
N ALA A 455 2.26 -11.80 -4.33
CA ALA A 455 1.04 -12.39 -4.90
C ALA A 455 -0.23 -11.70 -4.36
N GLY A 456 -0.25 -11.35 -3.08
CA GLY A 456 -1.32 -10.56 -2.47
C GLY A 456 -1.45 -9.17 -3.06
N VAL A 457 -0.34 -8.42 -3.22
CA VAL A 457 -0.38 -7.08 -3.85
C VAL A 457 -0.82 -7.17 -5.32
N ALA A 458 -0.35 -8.18 -6.07
CA ALA A 458 -0.85 -8.45 -7.42
C ALA A 458 -2.37 -8.70 -7.45
N ALA A 459 -2.90 -9.39 -6.44
CA ALA A 459 -4.34 -9.61 -6.30
C ALA A 459 -5.10 -8.30 -6.00
N LEU A 460 -4.54 -7.40 -5.18
CA LEU A 460 -5.11 -6.07 -4.96
C LEU A 460 -5.14 -5.25 -6.27
N ILE A 461 -4.05 -5.25 -7.05
CA ILE A 461 -3.98 -4.61 -8.38
C ILE A 461 -5.11 -5.13 -9.29
N LEU A 462 -5.25 -6.45 -9.43
CA LEU A 462 -6.28 -7.05 -10.27
C LEU A 462 -7.70 -6.85 -9.73
N SER A 463 -7.84 -6.64 -8.42
CA SER A 463 -9.13 -6.31 -7.80
C SER A 463 -9.56 -4.87 -8.10
N VAL A 464 -8.61 -3.95 -8.26
CA VAL A 464 -8.87 -2.59 -8.74
C VAL A 464 -9.20 -2.61 -10.24
N ASN A 465 -8.39 -3.31 -11.04
CA ASN A 465 -8.54 -3.34 -12.49
C ASN A 465 -8.34 -4.77 -13.04
N PRO A 466 -9.42 -5.55 -13.24
CA PRO A 466 -9.35 -6.91 -13.75
C PRO A 466 -9.03 -6.98 -15.25
N SER A 467 -9.02 -5.85 -15.96
CA SER A 467 -8.69 -5.81 -17.39
C SER A 467 -7.19 -5.93 -17.68
N LEU A 468 -6.34 -5.65 -16.67
CA LEU A 468 -4.88 -5.66 -16.81
C LEU A 468 -4.35 -7.04 -17.20
N THR A 469 -3.36 -7.04 -18.09
CA THR A 469 -2.55 -8.22 -18.42
C THR A 469 -1.51 -8.49 -17.33
N ALA A 470 -1.00 -9.72 -17.25
CA ALA A 470 0.06 -10.05 -16.31
C ALA A 470 1.29 -9.15 -16.44
N GLN A 471 1.65 -8.77 -17.68
CA GLN A 471 2.77 -7.87 -17.94
C GLN A 471 2.52 -6.45 -17.43
N GLN A 472 1.27 -5.96 -17.50
CA GLN A 472 0.91 -4.67 -16.93
C GLN A 472 0.97 -4.72 -15.40
N VAL A 473 0.51 -5.81 -14.77
CA VAL A 473 0.64 -5.98 -13.32
C VAL A 473 2.11 -6.01 -12.88
N GLU A 474 2.97 -6.71 -13.62
CA GLU A 474 4.43 -6.70 -13.42
C GLU A 474 5.02 -5.29 -13.51
N GLY A 475 4.63 -4.53 -14.53
CA GLY A 475 5.04 -3.14 -14.68
C GLY A 475 4.61 -2.27 -13.49
N ILE A 476 3.38 -2.44 -13.00
CA ILE A 476 2.86 -1.71 -11.83
C ILE A 476 3.65 -2.07 -10.58
N LEU A 477 3.90 -3.36 -10.33
CA LEU A 477 4.69 -3.80 -9.18
C LEU A 477 6.09 -3.17 -9.18
N ARG A 478 6.79 -3.20 -10.32
CA ARG A 478 8.14 -2.62 -10.46
C ARG A 478 8.16 -1.08 -10.33
N GLN A 479 7.10 -0.39 -10.72
CA GLN A 479 7.01 1.08 -10.65
C GLN A 479 6.51 1.61 -9.30
N SER A 480 5.96 0.74 -8.48
CA SER A 480 5.30 1.13 -7.23
C SER A 480 6.15 0.89 -6.00
N THR A 481 7.39 0.42 -6.14
CA THR A 481 8.24 0.04 -5.01
C THR A 481 8.71 1.22 -4.15
N ASP A 482 9.20 0.89 -2.95
CA ASP A 482 10.03 1.72 -2.11
C ASP A 482 11.49 1.21 -2.20
N ASP A 483 12.42 2.04 -2.66
CA ASP A 483 13.83 1.70 -2.68
C ASP A 483 14.39 1.58 -1.26
N LEU A 484 15.05 0.46 -0.96
CA LEU A 484 15.66 0.19 0.35
C LEU A 484 17.13 0.65 0.43
N GLY A 485 17.68 1.17 -0.66
CA GLY A 485 19.08 1.54 -0.79
C GLY A 485 19.30 2.66 -1.80
N GLN A 486 20.11 2.40 -2.81
CA GLN A 486 20.31 3.37 -3.89
C GLN A 486 19.02 3.48 -4.72
N VAL A 487 18.76 4.69 -5.23
CA VAL A 487 17.60 4.93 -6.08
C VAL A 487 17.73 4.11 -7.37
N GLY A 488 16.67 3.37 -7.70
CA GLY A 488 16.58 2.55 -8.90
C GLY A 488 16.95 1.09 -8.70
N ARG A 489 16.90 0.33 -9.80
CA ARG A 489 16.98 -1.13 -9.76
C ARG A 489 18.39 -1.65 -9.45
N ASP A 490 18.49 -2.58 -8.51
CA ASP A 490 19.71 -3.31 -8.16
C ASP A 490 19.51 -4.85 -8.15
N ASP A 491 20.60 -5.61 -8.07
CA ASP A 491 20.56 -7.09 -8.08
C ASP A 491 20.07 -7.70 -6.76
N PHE A 492 19.99 -6.94 -5.69
CA PHE A 492 19.69 -7.40 -4.33
C PHE A 492 18.20 -7.31 -4.01
N THR A 493 17.59 -6.18 -4.32
CA THR A 493 16.19 -5.87 -4.02
C THR A 493 15.34 -5.67 -5.28
N GLY A 494 15.95 -5.78 -6.46
CA GLY A 494 15.28 -5.48 -7.71
C GLY A 494 14.95 -4.01 -7.79
N PHE A 495 13.72 -3.67 -8.15
CA PHE A 495 13.21 -2.30 -8.12
C PHE A 495 12.90 -1.79 -6.70
N GLY A 496 13.08 -2.60 -5.65
CA GLY A 496 12.82 -2.22 -4.25
C GLY A 496 11.72 -3.06 -3.59
N ARG A 497 11.30 -2.65 -2.40
CA ARG A 497 10.22 -3.31 -1.65
C ARG A 497 8.88 -2.98 -2.26
N ILE A 498 8.00 -3.97 -2.44
CA ILE A 498 6.62 -3.72 -2.90
C ILE A 498 5.88 -2.74 -1.98
N ASN A 499 5.08 -1.85 -2.57
CA ASN A 499 4.19 -0.94 -1.84
C ASN A 499 2.76 -1.10 -2.38
N ALA A 500 1.90 -1.70 -1.57
CA ALA A 500 0.53 -2.03 -1.93
C ALA A 500 -0.31 -0.78 -2.24
N ARG A 501 -0.07 0.33 -1.54
CA ARG A 501 -0.79 1.59 -1.74
C ARG A 501 -0.48 2.19 -3.09
N LYS A 502 0.81 2.42 -3.39
CA LYS A 502 1.27 2.96 -4.68
C LYS A 502 0.79 2.08 -5.84
N ALA A 503 0.86 0.76 -5.67
CA ALA A 503 0.41 -0.20 -6.67
C ALA A 503 -1.10 -0.07 -6.98
N ALA A 504 -1.94 0.00 -5.94
CA ALA A 504 -3.38 0.16 -6.10
C ALA A 504 -3.74 1.51 -6.75
N GLU A 505 -3.05 2.59 -6.40
CA GLU A 505 -3.25 3.92 -7.00
C GLU A 505 -2.85 3.99 -8.49
N ILE A 506 -1.76 3.33 -8.87
CA ILE A 506 -1.39 3.22 -10.30
C ILE A 506 -2.46 2.40 -11.05
N ALA A 507 -2.92 1.29 -10.49
CA ALA A 507 -3.96 0.47 -11.09
C ALA A 507 -5.28 1.24 -11.32
N GLN A 508 -5.67 2.12 -10.40
CA GLN A 508 -6.87 2.97 -10.53
C GLN A 508 -6.77 3.97 -11.69
N ARG A 509 -5.56 4.45 -12.00
CA ARG A 509 -5.33 5.48 -13.04
C ARG A 509 -5.32 4.90 -14.45
N ILE A 510 -5.13 3.59 -14.60
CA ILE A 510 -5.16 2.93 -15.91
C ILE A 510 -6.63 2.67 -16.26
N LEU A 511 -7.15 3.42 -17.24
CA LEU A 511 -8.53 3.26 -17.71
C LEU A 511 -8.75 1.85 -18.28
N PRO A 512 -9.89 1.18 -17.97
CA PRO A 512 -10.27 -0.04 -18.66
C PRO A 512 -10.46 0.26 -20.15
N VAL A 513 -9.94 -0.60 -21.04
CA VAL A 513 -10.25 -0.49 -22.47
C VAL A 513 -11.75 -0.77 -22.64
N PRO A 514 -12.55 0.14 -23.25
CA PRO A 514 -13.96 -0.11 -23.47
C PRO A 514 -14.19 -1.35 -24.34
N GLU A 515 -15.05 -2.26 -23.90
CA GLU A 515 -15.42 -3.50 -24.62
C GLU A 515 -16.02 -3.23 -26.01
N SER A 516 -16.41 -2.00 -26.33
CA SER A 516 -17.00 -1.61 -27.62
C SER A 516 -16.02 -1.59 -28.80
N SER A 517 -14.75 -1.94 -28.60
CA SER A 517 -13.72 -1.95 -29.66
C SER A 517 -13.49 -3.33 -30.33
N ILE A 518 -14.27 -4.37 -29.96
CA ILE A 518 -14.11 -5.74 -30.50
C ILE A 518 -15.24 -6.12 -31.50
N LEU A 519 -15.88 -5.14 -32.14
CA LEU A 519 -16.78 -5.40 -33.28
C LEU A 519 -16.35 -4.57 -34.49
N THR A 520 -15.39 -5.09 -35.25
CA THR A 520 -15.21 -4.84 -36.69
C THR A 520 -14.66 -6.07 -37.37
#